data_AF-A0A4Y9RCH8-F1
#
_entry.id   AF-A0A4Y9RCH8-F1
#
_cell.length_a   1.000
_cell.length_b   1.000
_cell.length_c   1.000
_cell.angle_alpha   90.00
_cell.angle_beta   90.00
_cell.angle_gamma   90.00
#
_symmetry.space_group_name_H-M   'P 1'
#
loop_
_entity.id
_entity.type
_entity.pdbx_description
1 polymer ?
#
loop_
_entity_poly.entity_id
_entity_poly.type
_entity_poly.pdbx_seq_one_letter_code
_entity_poly.pdbx_strand_id
1 'polypeptide(L)'
;MTIADDHMDLSVYQAALVCTLRPGQLMSRAAFGGQPFRVEREPWEPIAPPQLYPEALVLEMIGLGLLDVLQGTQEWERAPARPYTVRLSAAGVRERGRLYAAGIGQKARAA
;
A
#
# COMPACT_ATOMS: atom_id res chain seq x y z
N MET A 1 -6.62 10.99 28.07
CA MET A 1 -5.81 10.34 27.03
C MET A 1 -6.19 10.98 25.71
N THR A 2 -5.44 11.98 25.29
CA THR A 2 -5.74 12.76 24.09
C THR A 2 -5.36 11.91 22.89
N ILE A 3 -6.34 11.48 22.10
CA ILE A 3 -6.08 10.92 20.77
C ILE A 3 -5.59 12.11 19.96
N ALA A 4 -4.28 12.29 19.86
CA ALA A 4 -3.71 13.20 18.89
C ALA A 4 -4.16 12.66 17.52
N ASP A 5 -5.01 13.43 16.85
CA ASP A 5 -5.40 13.16 15.47
C ASP A 5 -4.17 13.50 14.60
N ASP A 6 -3.25 12.55 14.54
CA ASP A 6 -1.98 12.68 13.84
C ASP A 6 -2.26 12.52 12.34
N HIS A 7 -2.72 13.62 11.75
CA HIS A 7 -3.08 13.69 10.35
C HIS A 7 -1.81 13.60 9.49
N MET A 8 -1.74 12.59 8.61
CA MET A 8 -0.66 12.48 7.62
C MET A 8 -1.03 13.24 6.34
N ASP A 9 -0.16 14.16 5.92
CA ASP A 9 -0.22 14.78 4.60
C ASP A 9 0.31 13.79 3.54
N LEU A 10 -0.63 13.09 2.89
CA LEU A 10 -0.32 12.13 1.83
C LEU A 10 -0.27 12.81 0.47
N SER A 11 0.69 12.40 -0.36
CA SER A 11 0.67 12.72 -1.78
C SER A 11 -0.53 12.07 -2.47
N VAL A 12 -0.92 12.60 -3.64
CA VAL A 12 -2.02 12.04 -4.44
C VAL A 12 -1.82 10.55 -4.74
N TYR A 13 -0.57 10.14 -5.01
CA TYR A 13 -0.24 8.75 -5.31
C TYR A 13 -0.32 7.84 -4.08
N GLN A 14 0.09 8.34 -2.91
CA GLN A 14 -0.02 7.61 -1.64
C GLN A 14 -1.49 7.44 -1.25
N ALA A 15 -2.28 8.51 -1.33
CA ALA A 15 -3.72 8.46 -1.09
C ALA A 15 -4.43 7.51 -2.05
N ALA A 16 -4.07 7.52 -3.34
CA ALA A 16 -4.62 6.60 -4.33
C ALA A 16 -4.30 5.13 -3.98
N LEU A 17 -3.06 4.82 -3.58
CA LEU A 17 -2.69 3.45 -3.17
C LEU A 17 -3.50 3.01 -1.95
N VAL A 18 -3.58 3.84 -0.90
CA VAL A 18 -4.36 3.56 0.32
C VAL A 18 -5.83 3.31 -0.01
N CYS A 19 -6.41 4.08 -0.93
CA CYS A 19 -7.81 3.93 -1.33
C CYS A 19 -8.04 2.68 -2.21
N THR A 20 -7.08 2.31 -3.07
CA THR A 20 -7.21 1.13 -3.93
C THR A 20 -7.18 -0.17 -3.14
N LEU A 21 -6.28 -0.28 -2.15
CA LEU A 21 -6.17 -1.48 -1.33
C LEU A 21 -7.38 -1.65 -0.41
N ARG A 22 -7.98 -2.84 -0.41
CA ARG A 22 -8.96 -3.21 0.62
C ARG A 22 -8.26 -3.66 1.90
N PRO A 23 -8.92 -3.55 3.08
CA PRO A 23 -8.41 -4.16 4.30
C PRO A 23 -8.14 -5.66 4.09
N GLY A 24 -6.93 -6.10 4.40
CA GLY A 24 -6.50 -7.49 4.23
C GLY A 24 -6.04 -7.89 2.83
N GLN A 25 -6.27 -7.06 1.80
CA GLN A 25 -5.80 -7.33 0.45
C GLN A 25 -4.29 -7.20 0.37
N LEU A 26 -3.67 -8.10 -0.39
CA LEU A 26 -2.22 -8.15 -0.55
C LEU A 26 -1.76 -7.37 -1.77
N MET A 27 -0.55 -6.84 -1.68
CA MET A 27 0.24 -6.40 -2.81
C MET A 27 1.54 -7.19 -2.83
N SER A 28 1.90 -7.72 -3.98
CA SER A 28 3.14 -8.49 -4.13
C SER A 28 3.94 -8.05 -5.34
N ARG A 29 5.23 -8.41 -5.35
CA ARG A 29 6.10 -8.26 -6.53
C ARG A 29 7.01 -9.47 -6.65
N ALA A 30 7.67 -9.58 -7.80
CA ALA A 30 8.79 -10.50 -7.92
C ALA A 30 9.90 -10.11 -6.92
N ALA A 31 10.60 -11.11 -6.38
CA ALA A 31 11.64 -10.94 -5.36
C ALA A 31 12.92 -10.23 -5.88
N PHE A 32 12.96 -9.82 -7.15
CA PHE A 32 14.04 -9.02 -7.74
C PHE A 32 13.79 -7.53 -7.54
N GLY A 33 14.87 -6.77 -7.33
CA GLY A 33 14.80 -5.30 -7.21
C GLY A 33 14.25 -4.60 -8.44
N GLY A 34 13.62 -3.45 -8.23
CA GLY A 34 13.08 -2.59 -9.30
C GLY A 34 11.76 -3.07 -9.89
N GLN A 35 11.18 -4.15 -9.35
CA GLN A 35 9.91 -4.69 -9.83
C GLN A 35 8.73 -3.98 -9.17
N PRO A 36 7.72 -3.57 -9.94
CA PRO A 36 6.53 -2.93 -9.38
C PRO A 36 5.74 -3.92 -8.52
N PHE A 37 5.09 -3.41 -7.49
CA PHE A 37 4.07 -4.15 -6.76
C PHE A 37 2.78 -4.17 -7.55
N ARG A 38 2.15 -5.34 -7.60
CA ARG A 38 0.81 -5.53 -8.14
C ARG A 38 -0.17 -5.79 -7.01
N VAL A 39 -1.37 -5.26 -7.12
CA VAL A 39 -2.47 -5.62 -6.23
C VAL A 39 -2.89 -7.05 -6.54
N GLU A 40 -2.87 -7.90 -5.52
CA GLU A 40 -3.38 -9.27 -5.65
C GLU A 40 -4.88 -9.25 -5.78
N ARG A 41 -5.36 -10.07 -6.71
CA ARG A 41 -6.78 -10.16 -7.01
C ARG A 41 -7.41 -11.35 -6.35
N GLU A 42 -8.66 -11.15 -5.99
CA GLU A 42 -9.51 -12.23 -5.54
C GLU A 42 -10.03 -13.02 -6.76
N PRO A 43 -10.26 -14.34 -6.64
CA PRO A 43 -10.75 -15.17 -7.75
C PRO A 43 -12.07 -14.71 -8.36
N TRP A 44 -12.89 -13.99 -7.59
CA TRP A 44 -14.20 -13.49 -8.01
C TRP A 44 -14.15 -12.13 -8.71
N GLU A 45 -13.00 -11.46 -8.74
CA GLU A 45 -12.88 -10.13 -9.35
C GLU A 45 -12.89 -10.21 -10.89
N PRO A 46 -13.50 -9.21 -11.57
CA PRO A 46 -13.45 -9.13 -13.01
C PRO A 46 -12.02 -9.10 -13.56
N ILE A 47 -11.83 -9.72 -14.74
CA ILE A 47 -10.55 -9.67 -15.44
C ILE A 47 -10.33 -8.23 -15.95
N ALA A 48 -9.36 -7.55 -15.38
CA ALA A 48 -8.84 -6.25 -15.83
C ALA A 48 -7.29 -6.25 -15.88
N PRO A 49 -6.62 -5.24 -16.43
CA PRO A 49 -5.17 -5.10 -16.28
C PRO A 49 -4.76 -5.02 -14.79
N PRO A 50 -3.61 -5.59 -14.38
CA PRO A 50 -3.15 -5.50 -13.00
C PRO A 50 -2.83 -4.04 -12.64
N GLN A 51 -3.29 -3.59 -11.47
CA GLN A 51 -2.89 -2.29 -10.95
C GLN A 51 -1.46 -2.40 -10.41
N LEU A 52 -0.57 -1.56 -10.94
CA LEU A 52 0.85 -1.56 -10.60
C LEU A 52 1.24 -0.31 -9.81
N TYR A 53 2.16 -0.47 -8.86
CA TYR A 53 2.72 0.60 -8.04
C TYR A 53 4.25 0.50 -8.02
N PRO A 54 4.98 1.62 -8.21
CA PRO A 54 6.44 1.62 -8.15
C PRO A 54 6.96 1.19 -6.78
N GLU A 55 8.10 0.47 -6.76
CA GLU A 55 8.74 0.02 -5.51
C GLU A 55 9.02 1.19 -4.55
N ALA A 56 9.52 2.31 -5.05
CA ALA A 56 9.82 3.50 -4.23
C ALA A 56 8.61 4.01 -3.44
N LEU A 57 7.45 4.12 -4.09
CA LEU A 57 6.20 4.54 -3.44
C LEU A 57 5.79 3.57 -2.32
N VAL A 58 5.93 2.27 -2.55
CA VAL A 58 5.58 1.25 -1.55
C VAL A 58 6.54 1.31 -0.37
N LEU A 59 7.84 1.50 -0.61
CA LEU A 59 8.85 1.66 0.44
C LEU A 59 8.61 2.92 1.27
N GLU A 60 8.25 4.04 0.66
CA GLU A 60 7.84 5.26 1.37
C GLU A 60 6.65 4.99 2.28
N MET A 61 5.62 4.30 1.77
CA MET A 61 4.43 3.98 2.56
C MET A 61 4.68 2.99 3.71
N ILE A 62 5.64 2.09 3.57
CA ILE A 62 6.14 1.26 4.68
C ILE A 62 6.83 2.16 5.72
N GLY A 63 7.68 3.10 5.28
CA GLY A 63 8.34 4.07 6.16
C GLY A 63 7.36 4.96 6.94
N LEU A 64 6.20 5.28 6.34
CA LEU A 64 5.09 5.98 7.00
C LEU A 64 4.23 5.09 7.92
N GLY A 65 4.52 3.80 8.01
CA GLY A 65 3.76 2.85 8.83
C GLY A 65 2.35 2.53 8.29
N LEU A 66 2.06 2.87 7.03
CA LEU A 66 0.77 2.63 6.39
C LEU A 66 0.64 1.21 5.81
N LEU A 67 1.77 0.55 5.57
CA LEU A 67 1.85 -0.81 5.05
C LEU A 67 2.66 -1.70 5.98
N ASP A 68 2.14 -2.90 6.24
CA ASP A 68 2.87 -3.97 6.91
C ASP A 68 3.61 -4.82 5.87
N VAL A 69 4.87 -5.15 6.14
CA VAL A 69 5.63 -6.14 5.38
C VAL A 69 5.29 -7.54 5.89
N LEU A 70 4.77 -8.40 5.02
CA LEU A 70 4.46 -9.79 5.36
C LEU A 70 5.60 -10.73 5.00
N GLN A 71 6.25 -10.47 3.87
CA GLN A 71 7.38 -11.25 3.40
C GLN A 71 8.43 -10.32 2.79
N GLY A 72 9.69 -10.58 3.13
CA GLY A 72 10.83 -9.86 2.60
C GLY A 72 12.04 -10.77 2.46
N THR A 73 12.97 -10.42 1.56
CA THR A 73 14.26 -11.11 1.48
C THR A 73 15.06 -10.80 2.73
N GLN A 74 15.76 -11.80 3.27
CA GLN A 74 16.74 -11.53 4.33
C GLN A 74 17.83 -10.57 3.82
N GLU A 75 18.36 -9.77 4.74
CA GLU A 75 19.57 -9.01 4.50
C GLU A 75 20.72 -10.02 4.34
N TRP A 76 21.27 -10.11 3.14
CA TRP A 76 22.62 -10.67 2.99
C TRP A 76 23.60 -9.51 3.22
N GLU A 77 24.83 -9.79 3.64
CA GLU A 77 25.86 -8.83 4.10
C GLU A 77 26.06 -7.55 3.23
N ARG A 78 25.47 -7.48 2.04
CA ARG A 78 25.58 -6.36 1.08
C ARG A 78 24.27 -5.88 0.47
N ALA A 79 23.09 -6.35 0.88
CA ALA A 79 21.84 -5.76 0.42
C ALA A 79 20.79 -5.60 1.52
N PRO A 80 20.04 -4.48 1.49
CA PRO A 80 18.96 -4.25 2.44
C PRO A 80 17.84 -5.27 2.26
N ALA A 81 17.10 -5.53 3.33
CA ALA A 81 15.91 -6.37 3.28
C ALA A 81 14.93 -5.79 2.26
N ARG A 82 14.39 -6.64 1.39
CA ARG A 82 13.49 -6.20 0.33
C ARG A 82 12.10 -6.79 0.53
N PRO A 83 11.09 -5.97 0.90
CA PRO A 83 9.73 -6.46 0.99
C PRO A 83 9.25 -6.87 -0.39
N TYR A 84 8.59 -8.02 -0.48
CA TYR A 84 7.99 -8.49 -1.72
C TYR A 84 6.51 -8.86 -1.57
N THR A 85 5.99 -8.89 -0.34
CA THR A 85 4.55 -8.98 -0.06
C THR A 85 4.20 -8.01 1.07
N VAL A 86 3.19 -7.16 0.85
CA VAL A 86 2.74 -6.12 1.79
C VAL A 86 1.22 -6.06 1.85
N ARG A 87 0.67 -5.42 2.88
CA ARG A 87 -0.75 -5.10 3.03
C ARG A 87 -0.95 -3.80 3.81
N LEU A 88 -2.16 -3.26 3.85
CA LEU A 88 -2.49 -2.15 4.76
C LEU A 88 -2.25 -2.55 6.22
N SER A 89 -1.56 -1.69 6.95
CA SER A 89 -1.46 -1.76 8.41
C SER A 89 -2.77 -1.30 9.05
N ALA A 90 -2.89 -1.44 10.38
CA ALA A 90 -4.01 -0.86 11.12
C ALA A 90 -4.09 0.67 10.95
N ALA A 91 -2.94 1.36 10.84
CA ALA A 91 -2.90 2.79 10.56
C ALA A 91 -3.37 3.09 9.12
N GLY A 92 -2.92 2.30 8.14
CA GLY A 92 -3.38 2.41 6.75
C GLY A 92 -4.88 2.22 6.59
N VAL A 93 -5.49 1.28 7.33
CA VAL A 93 -6.95 1.07 7.30
C VAL A 93 -7.71 2.27 7.89
N ARG A 94 -7.22 2.86 8.99
CA ARG A 94 -7.84 4.08 9.56
C ARG A 94 -7.73 5.25 8.58
N GLU A 95 -6.56 5.44 8.00
CA GLU A 95 -6.30 6.53 7.05
C GLU A 95 -7.15 6.39 5.78
N ARG A 96 -7.30 5.16 5.28
CA ARG A 96 -8.25 4.85 4.21
C ARG A 96 -9.67 5.30 4.56
N GLY A 97 -10.15 4.96 5.76
CA GLY A 97 -11.46 5.39 6.24
C GLY A 97 -11.64 6.91 6.22
N ARG A 98 -10.61 7.64 6.70
CA ARG A 98 -10.58 9.11 6.68
C ARG A 98 -10.65 9.67 5.25
N LEU A 99 -9.86 9.15 4.33
CA LEU A 99 -9.85 9.57 2.92
C LEU A 99 -11.20 9.35 2.23
N TYR A 100 -11.91 8.27 2.55
CA TYR A 100 -13.28 8.06 2.07
C TYR A 100 -14.28 9.04 2.69
N ALA A 101 -14.20 9.29 4.00
CA ALA A 101 -15.05 10.26 4.68
C ALA A 101 -14.85 11.69 4.14
N ALA A 102 -13.62 12.04 3.76
CA ALA A 102 -13.28 13.31 3.12
C ALA A 102 -13.67 13.39 1.62
N GLY A 103 -14.25 12.33 1.04
CA GLY A 103 -14.67 12.28 -0.36
C GLY A 103 -13.51 12.09 -1.37
N ILE A 104 -12.28 11.87 -0.91
CA ILE A 104 -11.09 11.68 -1.76
C ILE A 104 -11.11 10.29 -2.38
N GLY A 105 -11.51 9.26 -1.62
CA GLY A 105 -11.50 7.87 -2.09
C GLY A 105 -12.50 7.54 -3.22
N GLN A 106 -13.51 8.38 -3.46
CA GLN A 106 -14.43 8.22 -4.59
C GLN A 106 -13.82 8.70 -5.92
N LYS A 107 -12.96 9.72 -5.89
CA LYS A 107 -12.29 10.25 -7.09
C LYS A 107 -11.15 9.35 -7.56
N ALA A 108 -10.46 8.68 -6.63
CA ALA A 108 -9.34 7.79 -6.92
C ALA A 108 -9.73 6.47 -7.63
N ARG A 109 -11.01 6.07 -7.60
CA ARG A 109 -11.50 4.83 -8.24
C ARG A 109 -11.97 5.02 -9.69
N ALA A 110 -12.14 6.28 -10.13
CA ALA A 110 -12.67 6.63 -11.44
C ALA A 110 -11.58 7.09 -12.45
N ALA A 111 -10.31 7.13 -12.03
CA ALA A 111 -9.14 7.41 -12.85
C ALA A 111 -8.36 6.11 -13.11
#